data_AF-A0A0A1XAW2-F1
#
_entry.id   AF-A0A0A1XAW2-F1
#
_cell.length_a   1.000
_cell.length_b   1.000
_cell.length_c   1.000
_cell.angle_alpha   90.00
_cell.angle_beta   90.00
_cell.angle_gamma   90.00
#
_symmetry.space_group_name_H-M   'P 1'
#
loop_
_entity.id
_entity.type
_entity.pdbx_description
1 polymer ?
#
loop_
_entity_poly.entity_id
_entity_poly.type
_entity_poly.pdbx_seq_one_letter_code
_entity_poly.pdbx_strand_id
1 'polypeptide(L)'
;MQQRAVQSMLDFDFICRRDEPSVVAMVYPFTGDHKQKYYWGHKEILIPVYKKMSDAVKNHKDVDVMVNFASLRSAYESTLEVLDFPQIRTVAIIAEGIPENMTRKLIVAADKKGVSIIGPATVGGVKPGCFKIGNTGGMLDNILHSKLYRPGSVAYVSRSGGMSNELNNIVSKATDGVLEGIAIGGDRYPGSTFMDHILRYQADPEAKLIVLLGEVGGTEEYEVCAALKDGRINKPLVAWCIGTCASMFTSEVQFGHAGSCANSDRETASAKNKALREAGAYVPDSFDSLGDLIQQVYAELVKSGRIVPKEEVPPPTVPMDYSWARELGLIRKPASFMTSICDERGQELLYAGMPISEVLNKDVGIGGVVSLLWFQRCLPPYVCKFFEMCLMVTADHGPAVSGAHNTIVCARAGKDLVSSVVSGLLTIG
;
A
#
# COMPACT_ATOMS: atom_id res chain seq x y z
N MET A 1 6.17 -8.31 2.04
CA MET A 1 6.25 -8.38 0.56
C MET A 1 5.04 -7.68 -0.03
N GLN A 2 5.21 -6.57 -0.76
CA GLN A 2 4.09 -5.76 -1.30
C GLN A 2 4.06 -5.79 -2.83
N GLN A 3 3.57 -6.88 -3.43
CA GLN A 3 3.58 -7.05 -4.89
C GLN A 3 2.71 -6.02 -5.61
N ARG A 4 1.49 -5.77 -5.10
CA ARG A 4 0.56 -4.81 -5.73
C ARG A 4 1.09 -3.37 -5.70
N ALA A 5 1.74 -2.95 -4.61
CA ALA A 5 2.33 -1.62 -4.52
C ALA A 5 3.47 -1.43 -5.52
N VAL A 6 4.36 -2.43 -5.65
CA VAL A 6 5.44 -2.40 -6.65
C VAL A 6 4.86 -2.38 -8.06
N GLN A 7 3.90 -3.25 -8.39
CA GLN A 7 3.27 -3.22 -9.72
C GLN A 7 2.62 -1.86 -10.01
N SER A 8 1.92 -1.29 -9.03
CA SER A 8 1.31 0.03 -9.14
C SER A 8 2.34 1.14 -9.41
N MET A 9 3.51 1.10 -8.75
CA MET A 9 4.63 2.01 -9.03
C MET A 9 5.14 1.85 -10.47
N LEU A 10 5.36 0.62 -10.92
CA LEU A 10 5.80 0.32 -12.29
C LEU A 10 4.80 0.76 -13.35
N ASP A 11 3.50 0.57 -13.11
CA ASP A 11 2.44 1.04 -14.03
C ASP A 11 2.46 2.57 -14.14
N PHE A 12 2.65 3.26 -13.01
CA PHE A 12 2.80 4.71 -12.97
C PHE A 12 4.04 5.18 -13.73
N ASP A 13 5.18 4.53 -13.51
CA ASP A 13 6.43 4.86 -14.19
C ASP A 13 6.29 4.71 -15.72
N PHE A 14 5.62 3.63 -16.16
CA PHE A 14 5.38 3.36 -17.58
C PHE A 14 4.49 4.44 -18.23
N ILE A 15 3.35 4.80 -17.61
CA ILE A 15 2.48 5.86 -18.16
C ILE A 15 3.12 7.25 -18.09
N CYS A 16 4.05 7.45 -17.15
CA CYS A 16 4.88 8.66 -17.05
C CYS A 16 6.01 8.70 -18.08
N ARG A 17 6.18 7.65 -18.90
CA ARG A 17 7.26 7.51 -19.89
C ARG A 17 8.66 7.55 -19.27
N ARG A 18 8.81 7.01 -18.07
CA ARG A 18 10.16 6.78 -17.53
C ARG A 18 10.89 5.76 -18.40
N ASP A 19 12.21 5.92 -18.50
CA ASP A 19 13.06 4.95 -19.18
C ASP A 19 13.25 3.67 -18.35
N GLU A 20 13.25 3.81 -17.02
CA GLU A 20 13.50 2.73 -16.07
C GLU A 20 12.46 2.66 -14.95
N PRO A 21 12.15 1.44 -14.46
CA PRO A 21 11.32 1.25 -13.28
C PRO A 21 11.89 1.96 -12.05
N SER A 22 11.02 2.53 -11.24
CA SER A 22 11.42 3.17 -9.99
C SER A 22 11.75 2.19 -8.87
N VAL A 23 11.31 0.92 -8.99
CA VAL A 23 11.65 -0.14 -8.03
C VAL A 23 12.71 -1.05 -8.63
N VAL A 24 13.93 -0.98 -8.09
CA VAL A 24 15.06 -1.79 -8.57
C VAL A 24 15.29 -3.07 -7.75
N ALA A 25 14.78 -3.12 -6.51
CA ALA A 25 14.93 -4.25 -5.61
C ALA A 25 13.85 -4.25 -4.52
N MET A 26 13.66 -5.41 -3.90
CA MET A 26 12.84 -5.56 -2.69
C MET A 26 13.65 -6.22 -1.58
N VAL A 27 13.35 -5.89 -0.33
CA VAL A 27 13.90 -6.58 0.84
C VAL A 27 12.76 -7.30 1.56
N TYR A 28 12.89 -8.62 1.73
CA TYR A 28 11.91 -9.42 2.47
C TYR A 28 12.61 -10.49 3.33
N PRO A 29 12.64 -10.30 4.66
CA PRO A 29 13.56 -11.06 5.54
C PRO A 29 13.18 -12.53 5.74
N PHE A 30 11.96 -12.93 5.35
CA PHE A 30 11.44 -14.28 5.59
C PHE A 30 11.79 -15.27 4.48
N THR A 31 12.24 -14.81 3.31
CA THR A 31 12.60 -15.67 2.17
C THR A 31 14.07 -15.52 1.82
N GLY A 32 14.66 -16.55 1.23
CA GLY A 32 15.96 -16.42 0.57
C GLY A 32 15.89 -15.52 -0.67
N ASP A 33 17.06 -15.18 -1.20
CA ASP A 33 17.19 -14.34 -2.39
C ASP A 33 16.54 -15.01 -3.61
N HIS A 34 15.71 -14.28 -4.32
CA HIS A 34 15.02 -14.75 -5.52
C HIS A 34 14.66 -13.56 -6.44
N LYS A 35 13.96 -13.84 -7.53
CA LYS A 35 13.43 -12.80 -8.41
C LYS A 35 11.92 -12.90 -8.47
N GLN A 36 11.26 -11.76 -8.41
CA GLN A 36 9.82 -11.64 -8.54
C GLN A 36 9.47 -11.04 -9.90
N LYS A 37 8.45 -11.61 -10.54
CA LYS A 37 7.96 -11.18 -11.84
C LYS A 37 6.99 -10.01 -11.71
N TYR A 38 7.14 -9.02 -12.58
CA TYR A 38 6.31 -7.81 -12.69
C TYR A 38 6.06 -7.46 -14.16
N TYR A 39 5.16 -6.51 -14.42
CA TYR A 39 4.92 -5.94 -15.73
C TYR A 39 5.53 -4.55 -15.89
N TRP A 40 6.11 -4.31 -17.05
CA TRP A 40 6.48 -3.01 -17.59
C TRP A 40 5.65 -2.73 -18.84
N GLY A 41 4.50 -2.09 -18.65
CA GLY A 41 3.44 -2.03 -19.65
C GLY A 41 2.87 -3.42 -19.92
N HIS A 42 3.24 -4.04 -21.04
CA HIS A 42 2.80 -5.39 -21.41
C HIS A 42 3.93 -6.44 -21.32
N LYS A 43 5.17 -6.02 -21.03
CA LYS A 43 6.33 -6.91 -20.98
C LYS A 43 6.57 -7.36 -19.54
N GLU A 44 6.80 -8.66 -19.35
CA GLU A 44 7.24 -9.17 -18.05
C GLU A 44 8.72 -8.82 -17.79
N ILE A 45 9.01 -8.33 -16.59
CA ILE A 45 10.35 -8.06 -16.07
C ILE A 45 10.56 -8.78 -14.73
N LEU A 46 11.82 -8.87 -14.29
CA LEU A 46 12.19 -9.51 -13.04
C LEU A 46 12.86 -8.51 -12.11
N ILE A 47 12.31 -8.33 -10.92
CA ILE A 47 12.90 -7.51 -9.84
C ILE A 47 13.52 -8.45 -8.79
N PRO A 48 14.79 -8.25 -8.39
CA PRO A 48 15.42 -9.04 -7.34
C PRO A 48 14.80 -8.77 -5.98
N VAL A 49 14.63 -9.83 -5.21
CA VAL A 49 14.21 -9.82 -3.81
C VAL A 49 15.37 -10.35 -2.98
N TYR A 50 15.81 -9.56 -2.00
CA TYR A 50 16.90 -9.90 -1.10
C TYR A 50 16.37 -10.20 0.30
N LYS A 51 17.02 -11.14 0.99
CA LYS A 51 16.76 -11.41 2.40
C LYS A 51 17.30 -10.29 3.31
N LYS A 52 18.48 -9.77 2.98
CA LYS A 52 19.19 -8.74 3.78
C LYS A 52 19.21 -7.41 3.05
N MET A 53 19.00 -6.33 3.79
CA MET A 53 19.02 -4.98 3.24
C MET A 53 20.42 -4.60 2.73
N SER A 54 21.46 -4.97 3.45
CA SER A 54 22.85 -4.71 3.08
C SER A 54 23.22 -5.28 1.70
N ASP A 55 22.73 -6.46 1.35
CA ASP A 55 22.98 -7.07 0.04
C ASP A 55 22.25 -6.30 -1.08
N ALA A 56 21.01 -5.85 -0.83
CA ALA A 56 20.27 -5.02 -1.78
C ALA A 56 20.98 -3.68 -2.04
N VAL A 57 21.33 -2.95 -0.97
CA VAL A 57 21.99 -1.64 -1.06
C VAL A 57 23.36 -1.73 -1.72
N LYS A 58 24.11 -2.80 -1.46
CA LYS A 58 25.42 -3.06 -2.08
C LYS A 58 25.32 -3.29 -3.58
N ASN A 59 24.28 -4.01 -4.03
CA ASN A 59 24.07 -4.35 -5.44
C ASN A 59 23.38 -3.23 -6.23
N HIS A 60 22.69 -2.31 -5.56
CA HIS A 60 21.91 -1.21 -6.15
C HIS A 60 22.37 0.14 -5.57
N LYS A 61 23.54 0.60 -6.04
CA LYS A 61 24.26 1.78 -5.48
C LYS A 61 23.61 3.13 -5.81
N ASP A 62 22.77 3.14 -6.83
CA ASP A 62 22.01 4.27 -7.37
C ASP A 62 20.71 4.52 -6.61
N VAL A 63 20.32 3.61 -5.72
CA VAL A 63 19.11 3.77 -4.90
C VAL A 63 19.32 4.83 -3.83
N ASP A 64 18.43 5.81 -3.81
CA ASP A 64 18.39 6.88 -2.83
C ASP A 64 17.06 6.98 -2.04
N VAL A 65 16.07 6.15 -2.37
CA VAL A 65 14.77 6.11 -1.70
C VAL A 65 14.45 4.70 -1.19
N MET A 66 14.02 4.60 0.08
CA MET A 66 13.41 3.38 0.62
C MET A 66 11.93 3.61 0.93
N VAL A 67 11.06 2.74 0.41
CA VAL A 67 9.65 2.67 0.82
C VAL A 67 9.48 1.55 1.84
N ASN A 68 9.30 1.92 3.11
CA ASN A 68 9.24 1.00 4.23
C ASN A 68 7.81 0.54 4.54
N PHE A 69 7.48 -0.66 4.08
CA PHE A 69 6.22 -1.36 4.35
C PHE A 69 6.30 -2.34 5.54
N ALA A 70 7.31 -2.21 6.39
CA ALA A 70 7.38 -2.99 7.63
C ALA A 70 6.17 -2.71 8.52
N SER A 71 5.78 -3.67 9.36
CA SER A 71 4.70 -3.45 10.34
C SER A 71 5.10 -2.41 11.39
N LEU A 72 4.15 -1.83 12.11
CA LEU A 72 4.42 -0.89 13.21
C LEU A 72 5.44 -1.40 14.24
N ARG A 73 5.53 -2.73 14.41
CA ARG A 73 6.46 -3.40 15.35
C ARG A 73 7.90 -3.46 14.83
N SER A 74 8.09 -3.40 13.50
CA SER A 74 9.39 -3.61 12.84
C SER A 74 9.85 -2.37 12.05
N ALA A 75 8.98 -1.38 11.86
CA ALA A 75 9.27 -0.16 11.13
C ALA A 75 10.40 0.65 11.79
N TYR A 76 10.48 0.66 13.12
CA TYR A 76 11.57 1.33 13.85
C TYR A 76 12.93 0.71 13.52
N GLU A 77 13.08 -0.60 13.71
CA GLU A 77 14.37 -1.30 13.50
C GLU A 77 14.81 -1.24 12.04
N SER A 78 13.89 -1.50 11.10
CA SER A 78 14.19 -1.42 9.66
C SER A 78 14.54 -0.01 9.20
N THR A 79 13.95 1.03 9.80
CA THR A 79 14.31 2.43 9.49
C THR A 79 15.68 2.78 10.08
N LEU A 80 15.99 2.35 11.30
CA LEU A 80 17.34 2.56 11.85
C LEU A 80 18.41 1.86 11.01
N GLU A 81 18.16 0.62 10.58
CA GLU A 81 19.06 -0.12 9.71
C GLU A 81 19.30 0.63 8.39
N VAL A 82 18.25 1.12 7.73
CA VAL A 82 18.44 1.80 6.44
C VAL A 82 19.23 3.10 6.56
N LEU A 83 19.08 3.81 7.68
CA LEU A 83 19.80 5.04 7.94
C LEU A 83 21.33 4.82 7.98
N ASP A 84 21.82 3.60 8.23
CA ASP A 84 23.28 3.32 8.20
C ASP A 84 23.86 3.32 6.78
N PHE A 85 23.02 3.36 5.74
CA PHE A 85 23.45 3.43 4.35
C PHE A 85 23.38 4.87 3.81
N PRO A 86 24.53 5.55 3.61
CA PRO A 86 24.56 6.98 3.29
C PRO A 86 24.00 7.35 1.90
N GLN A 87 23.82 6.36 1.01
CA GLN A 87 23.19 6.57 -0.29
C GLN A 87 21.68 6.85 -0.19
N ILE A 88 21.03 6.42 0.89
CA ILE A 88 19.60 6.60 1.09
C ILE A 88 19.33 7.98 1.65
N ARG A 89 18.62 8.80 0.88
CA ARG A 89 18.31 10.21 1.19
C ARG A 89 16.87 10.41 1.63
N THR A 90 15.97 9.50 1.26
CA THR A 90 14.56 9.56 1.64
C THR A 90 14.04 8.21 2.09
N VAL A 91 13.33 8.18 3.22
CA VAL A 91 12.63 6.99 3.72
C VAL A 91 11.15 7.32 3.88
N ALA A 92 10.28 6.58 3.20
CA ALA A 92 8.84 6.67 3.40
C ALA A 92 8.38 5.57 4.36
N ILE A 93 7.84 5.93 5.53
CA ILE A 93 7.39 4.97 6.55
C ILE A 93 5.87 4.84 6.47
N ILE A 94 5.40 3.71 5.93
CA ILE A 94 3.96 3.52 5.67
C ILE A 94 3.19 3.09 6.93
N ALA A 95 3.87 2.45 7.89
CA ALA A 95 3.24 1.90 9.08
C ALA A 95 2.56 2.97 9.93
N GLU A 96 1.33 2.70 10.35
CA GLU A 96 0.57 3.48 11.32
C GLU A 96 0.66 2.83 12.71
N GLY A 97 0.70 3.64 13.77
CA GLY A 97 0.74 3.17 15.15
C GLY A 97 2.15 2.87 15.69
N ILE A 98 3.19 3.51 15.15
CA ILE A 98 4.53 3.47 15.75
C ILE A 98 4.49 4.31 17.05
N PRO A 99 5.01 3.82 18.19
CA PRO A 99 5.04 4.61 19.41
C PRO A 99 5.77 5.95 19.22
N GLU A 100 5.17 7.06 19.66
CA GLU A 100 5.70 8.43 19.47
C GLU A 100 7.17 8.57 19.86
N ASN A 101 7.59 7.94 20.96
CA ASN A 101 8.97 7.99 21.43
C ASN A 101 9.96 7.32 20.44
N MET A 102 9.54 6.25 19.76
CA MET A 102 10.34 5.62 18.72
C MET A 102 10.45 6.53 17.50
N THR A 103 9.33 7.14 17.07
CA THR A 103 9.33 8.10 15.96
C THR A 103 10.24 9.29 16.23
N ARG A 104 10.21 9.88 17.44
CA ARG A 104 11.15 10.96 17.82
C ARG A 104 12.62 10.56 17.73
N LYS A 105 12.95 9.32 18.09
CA LYS A 105 14.33 8.81 17.93
C LYS A 105 14.72 8.66 16.47
N LEU A 106 13.78 8.24 15.61
CA LEU A 106 13.99 8.17 14.16
C LEU A 106 14.25 9.56 13.58
N ILE A 107 13.45 10.57 13.97
CA ILE A 107 13.63 11.97 13.55
C ILE A 107 15.05 12.44 13.88
N VAL A 108 15.46 12.33 15.14
CA VAL A 108 16.80 12.75 15.59
C VAL A 108 17.92 12.00 14.85
N ALA A 109 17.73 10.70 14.58
CA ALA A 109 18.72 9.90 13.85
C ALA A 109 18.81 10.31 12.37
N ALA A 110 17.67 10.62 11.74
CA ALA A 110 17.56 11.05 10.36
C ALA A 110 18.12 12.46 10.15
N ASP A 111 17.81 13.40 11.05
CA ASP A 111 18.34 14.77 11.04
C ASP A 111 19.87 14.77 11.10
N LYS A 112 20.45 13.96 12.01
CA LYS A 112 21.92 13.81 12.13
C LYS A 112 22.57 13.28 10.86
N LYS A 113 21.83 12.56 10.03
CA LYS A 113 22.31 11.95 8.80
C LYS A 113 21.84 12.68 7.54
N GLY A 114 21.04 13.73 7.68
CA GLY A 114 20.47 14.49 6.56
C GLY A 114 19.49 13.68 5.70
N VAL A 115 18.79 12.70 6.28
CA VAL A 115 17.82 11.86 5.58
C VAL A 115 16.41 12.40 5.80
N SER A 116 15.64 12.57 4.73
CA SER A 116 14.24 12.97 4.81
C SER A 116 13.34 11.77 5.15
N ILE A 117 12.49 11.89 6.16
CA ILE A 117 11.49 10.86 6.48
C ILE A 117 10.10 11.38 6.13
N ILE A 118 9.39 10.70 5.22
CA ILE A 118 7.98 10.96 4.93
C ILE A 118 7.14 9.93 5.70
N GLY A 119 6.24 10.38 6.58
CA GLY A 119 5.54 9.52 7.54
C GLY A 119 6.15 9.58 8.95
N PRO A 120 5.79 8.70 9.89
CA PRO A 120 4.98 7.49 9.73
C PRO A 120 3.49 7.75 9.46
N ALA A 121 2.70 6.69 9.36
CA ALA A 121 1.25 6.76 9.12
C ALA A 121 0.89 7.55 7.85
N THR A 122 1.62 7.30 6.76
CA THR A 122 1.40 7.98 5.47
C THR A 122 1.18 6.98 4.34
N VAL A 123 0.46 7.41 3.30
CA VAL A 123 0.46 6.72 2.01
C VAL A 123 1.73 7.02 1.20
N GLY A 124 2.43 8.11 1.53
CA GLY A 124 3.63 8.61 0.88
C GLY A 124 3.39 9.93 0.15
N GLY A 125 3.55 9.92 -1.17
CA GLY A 125 3.50 11.10 -2.02
C GLY A 125 3.65 10.75 -3.49
N VAL A 126 3.30 11.70 -4.35
CA VAL A 126 3.36 11.57 -5.81
C VAL A 126 3.96 12.83 -6.42
N LYS A 127 4.93 12.65 -7.31
CA LYS A 127 5.45 13.67 -8.21
C LYS A 127 5.10 13.26 -9.65
N PRO A 128 3.97 13.73 -10.20
CA PRO A 128 3.50 13.37 -11.54
C PRO A 128 4.57 13.47 -12.62
N GLY A 129 4.71 12.43 -13.44
CA GLY A 129 5.77 12.32 -14.44
C GLY A 129 7.12 11.84 -13.91
N CYS A 130 7.32 11.75 -12.59
CA CYS A 130 8.61 11.42 -11.99
C CYS A 130 8.57 10.19 -11.09
N PHE A 131 7.83 10.20 -9.99
CA PHE A 131 7.86 9.10 -9.02
C PHE A 131 6.61 9.09 -8.16
N LYS A 132 6.14 7.92 -7.76
CA LYS A 132 5.12 7.78 -6.71
C LYS A 132 5.59 6.82 -5.63
N ILE A 133 5.29 7.13 -4.38
CA ILE A 133 5.63 6.29 -3.24
C ILE A 133 4.50 5.27 -3.04
N GLY A 134 4.80 4.00 -3.29
CA GLY A 134 3.94 2.88 -2.94
C GLY A 134 2.54 2.98 -3.57
N ASN A 135 1.53 3.06 -2.70
CA ASN A 135 0.11 3.06 -3.09
C ASN A 135 -0.47 4.47 -3.34
N THR A 136 0.35 5.52 -3.32
CA THR A 136 -0.13 6.90 -3.51
C THR A 136 -0.85 7.06 -4.84
N GLY A 137 -2.02 7.69 -4.85
CA GLY A 137 -2.84 7.87 -6.05
C GLY A 137 -3.65 6.64 -6.48
N GLY A 138 -3.51 5.50 -5.76
CA GLY A 138 -4.36 4.32 -5.97
C GLY A 138 -4.07 3.56 -7.27
N MET A 139 -5.13 2.96 -7.83
CA MET A 139 -5.08 2.21 -9.09
C MET A 139 -4.91 3.13 -10.29
N LEU A 140 -4.48 2.55 -11.41
CA LEU A 140 -4.17 3.27 -12.64
C LEU A 140 -5.34 4.14 -13.14
N ASP A 141 -6.58 3.67 -12.97
CA ASP A 141 -7.79 4.40 -13.35
C ASP A 141 -7.87 5.79 -12.68
N ASN A 142 -7.53 5.87 -11.39
CA ASN A 142 -7.50 7.14 -10.66
C ASN A 142 -6.30 8.01 -11.07
N ILE A 143 -5.13 7.40 -11.30
CA ILE A 143 -3.95 8.11 -11.83
C ILE A 143 -4.28 8.77 -13.18
N LEU A 144 -5.00 8.08 -14.06
CA LEU A 144 -5.42 8.62 -15.36
C LEU A 144 -6.52 9.68 -15.20
N HIS A 145 -7.52 9.42 -14.37
CA HIS A 145 -8.64 10.34 -14.13
C HIS A 145 -8.18 11.68 -13.53
N SER A 146 -7.31 11.63 -12.51
CA SER A 146 -6.70 12.83 -11.90
C SER A 146 -5.48 13.34 -12.67
N LYS A 147 -5.20 12.77 -13.84
CA LYS A 147 -4.11 13.15 -14.74
C LYS A 147 -2.75 13.27 -14.03
N LEU A 148 -2.41 12.29 -13.20
CA LEU A 148 -1.18 12.26 -12.41
C LEU A 148 0.03 11.72 -13.20
N TYR A 149 -0.12 11.43 -14.50
CA TYR A 149 0.97 10.96 -15.37
C TYR A 149 1.87 12.09 -15.90
N ARG A 150 1.53 13.35 -15.63
CA ARG A 150 2.25 14.55 -16.08
C ARG A 150 2.17 15.68 -15.04
N PRO A 151 3.22 16.50 -14.91
CA PRO A 151 3.24 17.57 -13.92
C PRO A 151 2.31 18.73 -14.32
N GLY A 152 1.59 19.27 -13.33
CA GLY A 152 0.99 20.60 -13.39
C GLY A 152 1.82 21.64 -12.63
N SER A 153 1.18 22.68 -12.11
CA SER A 153 1.85 23.79 -11.42
C SER A 153 1.56 23.86 -9.91
N VAL A 154 0.69 22.98 -9.40
CA VAL A 154 0.21 23.01 -8.02
C VAL A 154 0.93 21.99 -7.15
N ALA A 155 1.63 22.44 -6.11
CA ALA A 155 2.20 21.55 -5.11
C ALA A 155 1.34 21.52 -3.86
N TYR A 156 1.17 20.35 -3.24
CA TYR A 156 0.40 20.26 -2.00
C TYR A 156 1.12 19.47 -0.91
N VAL A 157 0.75 19.78 0.33
CA VAL A 157 1.13 19.00 1.51
C VAL A 157 -0.11 18.79 2.40
N SER A 158 -0.31 17.56 2.87
CA SER A 158 -1.47 17.13 3.65
C SER A 158 -1.04 16.27 4.83
N ARG A 159 -1.83 16.23 5.91
CA ARG A 159 -1.70 15.20 6.96
C ARG A 159 -2.26 13.85 6.50
N SER A 160 -3.50 13.85 6.04
CA SER A 160 -4.22 12.63 5.65
C SER A 160 -3.78 12.09 4.28
N GLY A 161 -3.44 10.80 4.23
CA GLY A 161 -3.22 10.08 2.98
C GLY A 161 -4.50 9.96 2.13
N GLY A 162 -5.65 9.72 2.76
CA GLY A 162 -6.94 9.67 2.05
C GLY A 162 -7.28 11.00 1.39
N MET A 163 -7.18 12.10 2.15
CA MET A 163 -7.43 13.44 1.61
C MET A 163 -6.39 13.87 0.59
N SER A 164 -5.16 13.35 0.63
CA SER A 164 -4.18 13.60 -0.44
C SER A 164 -4.68 13.11 -1.80
N ASN A 165 -5.42 11.99 -1.82
CA ASN A 165 -6.01 11.50 -3.04
C ASN A 165 -7.22 12.34 -3.49
N GLU A 166 -7.99 12.87 -2.54
CA GLU A 166 -9.06 13.83 -2.87
C GLU A 166 -8.47 15.16 -3.37
N LEU A 167 -7.35 15.61 -2.83
CA LEU A 167 -6.62 16.77 -3.36
C LEU A 167 -6.15 16.52 -4.80
N ASN A 168 -5.66 15.32 -5.13
CA ASN A 168 -5.36 14.98 -6.53
C ASN A 168 -6.59 15.19 -7.43
N ASN A 169 -7.77 14.74 -7.01
CA ASN A 169 -9.03 14.92 -7.73
C ASN A 169 -9.43 16.40 -7.85
N ILE A 170 -9.50 17.13 -6.73
CA ILE A 170 -9.88 18.55 -6.69
C ILE A 170 -8.93 19.39 -7.55
N VAL A 171 -7.62 19.26 -7.34
CA VAL A 171 -6.60 20.02 -8.06
C VAL A 171 -6.64 19.70 -9.57
N SER A 172 -6.84 18.43 -9.96
CA SER A 172 -6.93 18.04 -11.38
C SER A 172 -8.12 18.66 -12.11
N LYS A 173 -9.22 18.94 -11.39
CA LYS A 173 -10.44 19.57 -11.93
C LYS A 173 -10.35 21.09 -11.93
N ALA A 174 -9.70 21.66 -10.90
CA ALA A 174 -9.61 23.10 -10.70
C ALA A 174 -8.44 23.77 -11.46
N THR A 175 -7.39 23.03 -11.82
CA THR A 175 -6.11 23.59 -12.30
C THR A 175 -5.48 22.76 -13.44
N ASP A 176 -4.24 23.06 -13.84
CA ASP A 176 -3.45 22.21 -14.76
C ASP A 176 -2.98 20.88 -14.13
N GLY A 177 -3.08 20.75 -12.81
CA GLY A 177 -2.84 19.52 -12.07
C GLY A 177 -1.71 19.64 -11.04
N VAL A 178 -1.38 18.49 -10.47
CA VAL A 178 -0.39 18.39 -9.38
C VAL A 178 1.03 18.39 -9.95
N LEU A 179 1.91 19.20 -9.37
CA LEU A 179 3.36 19.15 -9.56
C LEU A 179 4.01 18.14 -8.62
N GLU A 180 3.70 18.24 -7.33
CA GLU A 180 4.18 17.34 -6.28
C GLU A 180 3.19 17.36 -5.11
N GLY A 181 2.82 16.19 -4.62
CA GLY A 181 1.87 16.02 -3.53
C GLY A 181 2.44 15.10 -2.46
N ILE A 182 2.53 15.58 -1.22
CA ILE A 182 3.06 14.80 -0.09
C ILE A 182 2.00 14.69 1.01
N ALA A 183 1.80 13.48 1.53
CA ALA A 183 1.14 13.27 2.80
C ALA A 183 2.21 13.07 3.89
N ILE A 184 2.30 13.97 4.87
CA ILE A 184 3.31 13.87 5.95
C ILE A 184 2.97 12.79 6.99
N GLY A 185 1.69 12.39 7.05
CA GLY A 185 1.19 11.34 7.93
C GLY A 185 0.50 11.86 9.19
N GLY A 186 -0.40 11.03 9.74
CA GLY A 186 -1.29 11.41 10.86
C GLY A 186 -0.66 11.35 12.26
N ASP A 187 0.57 10.88 12.39
CA ASP A 187 1.24 10.73 13.69
C ASP A 187 1.60 12.10 14.30
N ARG A 188 1.59 12.20 15.64
CA ARG A 188 1.86 13.45 16.38
C ARG A 188 3.20 14.10 16.01
N TYR A 189 4.21 13.29 15.73
CA TYR A 189 5.55 13.73 15.34
C TYR A 189 5.88 13.14 13.97
N PRO A 190 5.47 13.79 12.87
CA PRO A 190 5.84 13.31 11.54
C PRO A 190 7.35 13.48 11.34
N GLY A 191 7.94 12.61 10.52
CA GLY A 191 9.35 12.64 10.15
C GLY A 191 9.78 13.89 9.39
N SER A 192 8.83 14.46 8.66
CA SER A 192 8.92 15.74 7.97
C SER A 192 7.62 16.51 8.16
N THR A 193 7.72 17.81 8.35
CA THR A 193 6.59 18.67 8.69
C THR A 193 6.01 19.38 7.47
N PHE A 194 4.91 20.10 7.64
CA PHE A 194 4.38 20.98 6.60
C PHE A 194 5.42 21.97 6.07
N MET A 195 6.17 22.59 6.98
CA MET A 195 7.12 23.64 6.63
C MET A 195 8.28 23.10 5.79
N ASP A 196 8.76 21.88 6.08
CA ASP A 196 9.84 21.23 5.33
C ASP A 196 9.47 21.08 3.85
N HIS A 197 8.24 20.65 3.54
CA HIS A 197 7.80 20.50 2.16
C HIS A 197 7.43 21.84 1.51
N ILE A 198 6.79 22.75 2.25
CA ILE A 198 6.44 24.09 1.73
C ILE A 198 7.70 24.88 1.34
N LEU A 199 8.79 24.78 2.11
CA LEU A 199 10.07 25.41 1.74
C LEU A 199 10.66 24.82 0.45
N ARG A 200 10.57 23.49 0.26
CA ARG A 200 10.96 22.86 -1.02
C ARG A 200 10.12 23.38 -2.17
N TYR A 201 8.80 23.48 -2.00
CA TYR A 201 7.89 24.01 -3.02
C TYR A 201 8.14 25.49 -3.28
N GLN A 202 8.47 26.27 -2.25
CA GLN A 202 8.85 27.67 -2.40
C GLN A 202 10.13 27.82 -3.23
N ALA A 203 11.11 26.93 -3.04
CA ALA A 203 12.36 26.90 -3.81
C ALA A 203 12.20 26.36 -5.24
N ASP A 204 11.24 25.46 -5.48
CA ASP A 204 11.03 24.86 -6.80
C ASP A 204 10.41 25.86 -7.79
N PRO A 205 11.09 26.28 -8.86
CA PRO A 205 10.55 27.27 -9.79
C PRO A 205 9.30 26.79 -10.53
N GLU A 206 9.04 25.49 -10.64
CA GLU A 206 7.85 24.93 -11.31
C GLU A 206 6.60 25.02 -10.42
N ALA A 207 6.76 25.04 -9.09
CA ALA A 207 5.65 25.22 -8.17
C ALA A 207 5.16 26.68 -8.22
N LYS A 208 3.92 26.90 -8.68
CA LYS A 208 3.34 28.25 -8.81
C LYS A 208 2.25 28.52 -7.77
N LEU A 209 1.60 27.47 -7.27
CA LEU A 209 0.56 27.51 -6.26
C LEU A 209 0.82 26.41 -5.23
N ILE A 210 0.73 26.75 -3.95
CA ILE A 210 0.90 25.81 -2.84
C ILE A 210 -0.45 25.57 -2.16
N VAL A 211 -0.79 24.31 -1.90
CA VAL A 211 -1.99 23.93 -1.14
C VAL A 211 -1.59 23.22 0.15
N LEU A 212 -2.06 23.73 1.28
CA LEU A 212 -1.85 23.15 2.60
C LEU A 212 -3.18 22.61 3.15
N LEU A 213 -3.24 21.31 3.41
CA LEU A 213 -4.36 20.69 4.12
C LEU A 213 -3.93 20.29 5.53
N GLY A 214 -4.17 21.19 6.47
CA GLY A 214 -3.92 21.04 7.90
C GLY A 214 -5.00 20.25 8.61
N GLU A 215 -4.82 20.04 9.91
CA GLU A 215 -5.76 19.30 10.75
C GLU A 215 -5.85 19.92 12.16
N VAL A 216 -6.84 19.53 12.94
CA VAL A 216 -6.91 19.81 14.39
C VAL A 216 -5.76 19.10 15.12
N GLY A 217 -5.25 19.72 16.18
CA GLY A 217 -4.13 19.18 16.98
C GLY A 217 -2.76 19.66 16.52
N GLY A 218 -1.85 19.91 17.47
CA GLY A 218 -0.52 20.45 17.17
C GLY A 218 -0.52 21.92 16.68
N THR A 219 0.67 22.46 16.40
CA THR A 219 0.86 23.90 16.09
C THR A 219 1.71 24.17 14.86
N GLU A 220 1.97 23.16 14.02
CA GLU A 220 2.86 23.26 12.85
C GLU A 220 2.40 24.31 11.84
N GLU A 221 1.09 24.50 11.65
CA GLU A 221 0.55 25.49 10.69
C GLU A 221 0.87 26.94 11.10
N TYR A 222 1.20 27.20 12.37
CA TYR A 222 1.63 28.53 12.80
C TYR A 222 3.02 28.88 12.30
N GLU A 223 3.89 27.90 12.04
CA GLU A 223 5.19 28.16 11.41
C GLU A 223 5.02 28.64 9.97
N VAL A 224 4.02 28.10 9.26
CA VAL A 224 3.61 28.59 7.94
C VAL A 224 3.07 30.02 8.03
N CYS A 225 2.25 30.32 9.04
CA CYS A 225 1.80 31.69 9.29
C CYS A 225 2.97 32.66 9.50
N ALA A 226 3.97 32.26 10.29
CA ALA A 226 5.16 33.09 10.54
C ALA A 226 5.95 33.31 9.24
N ALA A 227 6.12 32.25 8.44
CA ALA A 227 6.84 32.28 7.18
C ALA A 227 6.15 33.08 6.06
N LEU A 228 4.81 33.18 6.07
CA LEU A 228 4.07 34.09 5.21
C LEU A 228 4.29 35.55 5.63
N LYS A 229 4.26 35.83 6.94
CA LYS A 229 4.43 37.19 7.49
C LYS A 229 5.85 37.74 7.31
N ASP A 230 6.87 36.89 7.45
CA ASP A 230 8.28 37.28 7.30
C ASP A 230 8.78 37.24 5.85
N GLY A 231 7.95 36.78 4.90
CA GLY A 231 8.25 36.76 3.47
C GLY A 231 9.10 35.58 3.00
N ARG A 232 9.40 34.59 3.87
CA ARG A 232 10.04 33.33 3.45
C ARG A 232 9.16 32.56 2.47
N ILE A 233 7.83 32.64 2.61
CA ILE A 233 6.85 32.14 1.65
C ILE A 233 6.25 33.34 0.94
N ASN A 234 6.41 33.40 -0.39
CA ASN A 234 5.87 34.49 -1.21
C ASN A 234 5.07 34.00 -2.41
N LYS A 235 4.99 32.68 -2.61
CA LYS A 235 4.06 32.08 -3.57
C LYS A 235 2.64 32.05 -2.97
N PRO A 236 1.59 32.16 -3.81
CA PRO A 236 0.22 31.98 -3.35
C PRO A 236 0.04 30.66 -2.62
N LEU A 237 -0.54 30.72 -1.42
CA LEU A 237 -0.77 29.57 -0.56
C LEU A 237 -2.26 29.50 -0.21
N VAL A 238 -2.92 28.44 -0.67
CA VAL A 238 -4.29 28.09 -0.27
C VAL A 238 -4.20 27.12 0.90
N ALA A 239 -4.88 27.40 2.00
CA ALA A 239 -4.84 26.55 3.19
C ALA A 239 -6.20 26.28 3.77
N TRP A 240 -6.38 25.07 4.28
CA TRP A 240 -7.54 24.69 5.08
C TRP A 240 -7.14 23.68 6.15
N CYS A 241 -7.48 23.96 7.40
CA CYS A 241 -7.36 23.01 8.50
C CYS A 241 -8.71 22.34 8.75
N ILE A 242 -8.75 21.01 8.62
CA ILE A 242 -9.96 20.20 8.89
C ILE A 242 -10.13 19.96 10.40
N GLY A 243 -11.34 19.58 10.84
CA GLY A 243 -11.66 19.33 12.25
C GLY A 243 -12.34 20.50 12.96
N THR A 244 -13.00 21.40 12.22
CA THR A 244 -13.77 22.54 12.77
C THR A 244 -14.96 22.10 13.64
N CYS A 245 -15.46 20.88 13.46
CA CYS A 245 -16.51 20.30 14.31
C CYS A 245 -16.05 20.06 15.75
N ALA A 246 -14.75 19.98 16.03
CA ALA A 246 -14.22 19.76 17.37
C ALA A 246 -14.72 20.82 18.37
N SER A 247 -14.86 22.09 17.93
CA SER A 247 -15.40 23.17 18.77
C SER A 247 -16.92 23.12 18.98
N MET A 248 -17.63 22.24 18.25
CA MET A 248 -19.08 22.04 18.41
C MET A 248 -19.40 20.94 19.42
N PHE A 249 -18.41 20.12 19.78
CA PHE A 249 -18.58 19.07 20.78
C PHE A 249 -18.40 19.62 22.19
N THR A 250 -19.14 19.04 23.13
CA THR A 250 -19.10 19.41 24.56
C THR A 250 -17.97 18.75 25.34
N SER A 251 -17.28 17.78 24.73
CA SER A 251 -16.18 17.03 25.33
C SER A 251 -15.03 16.90 24.33
N GLU A 252 -13.83 16.68 24.84
CA GLU A 252 -12.65 16.43 24.03
C GLU A 252 -12.82 15.12 23.24
N VAL A 253 -12.63 15.19 21.93
CA VAL A 253 -12.71 14.05 21.02
C VAL A 253 -11.35 13.84 20.39
N GLN A 254 -10.76 12.66 20.61
CA GLN A 254 -9.64 12.17 19.83
C GLN A 254 -10.17 11.68 18.49
N PHE A 255 -9.72 12.29 17.38
CA PHE A 255 -10.04 11.81 16.04
C PHE A 255 -9.10 10.66 15.62
N GLY A 256 -9.37 10.05 14.45
CA GLY A 256 -8.72 8.82 14.01
C GLY A 256 -7.19 8.87 13.94
N HIS A 257 -6.60 9.96 13.43
CA HIS A 257 -5.15 10.10 13.43
C HIS A 257 -4.63 10.37 14.86
N ALA A 258 -3.47 9.81 15.19
CA ALA A 258 -2.88 9.94 16.52
C ALA A 258 -2.61 11.39 16.94
N GLY A 259 -2.23 12.28 15.99
CA GLY A 259 -1.99 13.69 16.24
C GLY A 259 -3.25 14.56 16.40
N SER A 260 -4.44 14.03 16.10
CA SER A 260 -5.67 14.81 15.97
C SER A 260 -6.42 15.00 17.28
N CYS A 261 -5.75 15.66 18.23
CA CYS A 261 -6.28 16.05 19.52
C CYS A 261 -5.84 17.47 19.85
N ALA A 262 -6.79 18.36 20.14
CA ALA A 262 -6.50 19.73 20.54
C ALA A 262 -6.37 19.83 22.05
N ASN A 263 -5.16 20.08 22.55
CA ASN A 263 -4.90 20.29 23.98
C ASN A 263 -5.06 21.75 24.42
N SER A 264 -5.30 22.65 23.46
CA SER A 264 -5.49 24.08 23.70
C SER A 264 -6.28 24.72 22.55
N ASP A 265 -6.83 25.92 22.78
CA ASP A 265 -7.56 26.68 21.74
C ASP A 265 -6.72 26.92 20.48
N ARG A 266 -5.40 27.07 20.63
CA ARG A 266 -4.47 27.25 19.50
C ARG A 266 -4.39 26.00 18.62
N GLU A 267 -4.64 24.83 19.16
CA GLU A 267 -4.61 23.58 18.41
C GLU A 267 -5.93 23.31 17.66
N THR A 268 -6.96 24.15 17.87
CA THR A 268 -8.24 24.02 17.15
C THR A 268 -8.10 24.41 15.68
N ALA A 269 -8.76 23.65 14.80
CA ALA A 269 -8.77 23.93 13.37
C ALA A 269 -9.28 25.35 13.05
N SER A 270 -10.31 25.82 13.76
CA SER A 270 -10.87 27.16 13.60
C SER A 270 -9.87 28.27 13.93
N ALA A 271 -9.08 28.13 15.01
CA ALA A 271 -8.05 29.09 15.37
C ALA A 271 -6.91 29.10 14.35
N LYS A 272 -6.50 27.93 13.83
CA LYS A 272 -5.49 27.82 12.77
C LYS A 272 -5.96 28.46 11.46
N ASN A 273 -7.19 28.19 11.03
CA ASN A 273 -7.78 28.79 9.83
C ASN A 273 -7.83 30.32 9.92
N LYS A 274 -8.20 30.86 11.09
CA LYS A 274 -8.16 32.31 11.34
C LYS A 274 -6.75 32.86 11.23
N ALA A 275 -5.77 32.21 11.87
CA ALA A 275 -4.38 32.65 11.86
C ALA A 275 -3.75 32.62 10.45
N LEU A 276 -4.04 31.57 9.66
CA LEU A 276 -3.60 31.44 8.27
C LEU A 276 -4.18 32.57 7.40
N ARG A 277 -5.48 32.86 7.56
CA ARG A 277 -6.14 33.97 6.85
C ARG A 277 -5.52 35.32 7.20
N GLU A 278 -5.26 35.58 8.48
CA GLU A 278 -4.59 36.81 8.94
C GLU A 278 -3.13 36.91 8.48
N ALA A 279 -2.47 35.78 8.21
CA ALA A 279 -1.12 35.74 7.66
C ALA A 279 -1.06 35.96 6.14
N GLY A 280 -2.20 36.01 5.46
CA GLY A 280 -2.28 36.24 4.01
C GLY A 280 -2.44 34.96 3.18
N ALA A 281 -2.71 33.81 3.79
CA ALA A 281 -3.12 32.62 3.05
C ALA A 281 -4.56 32.76 2.54
N TYR A 282 -4.84 32.14 1.40
CA TYR A 282 -6.20 32.00 0.88
C TYR A 282 -6.89 30.86 1.64
N VAL A 283 -7.84 31.20 2.53
CA VAL A 283 -8.53 30.22 3.38
C VAL A 283 -10.02 30.22 3.03
N PRO A 284 -10.60 29.08 2.58
CA PRO A 284 -12.01 29.00 2.24
C PRO A 284 -12.90 29.02 3.50
N ASP A 285 -14.21 29.10 3.31
CA ASP A 285 -15.17 29.10 4.42
C ASP A 285 -15.44 27.68 4.95
N SER A 286 -15.34 26.68 4.07
CA SER A 286 -15.47 25.26 4.39
C SER A 286 -14.58 24.42 3.46
N PHE A 287 -14.50 23.12 3.71
CA PHE A 287 -13.78 22.22 2.81
C PHE A 287 -14.42 22.16 1.41
N ASP A 288 -15.75 22.30 1.31
CA ASP A 288 -16.48 22.21 0.04
C ASP A 288 -16.09 23.32 -0.94
N SER A 289 -15.78 24.53 -0.43
CA SER A 289 -15.35 25.68 -1.24
C SER A 289 -13.83 25.71 -1.50
N LEU A 290 -13.08 24.69 -1.07
CA LEU A 290 -11.64 24.61 -1.31
C LEU A 290 -11.32 24.54 -2.80
N GLY A 291 -12.07 23.74 -3.58
CA GLY A 291 -11.85 23.60 -5.01
C GLY A 291 -12.07 24.91 -5.78
N ASP A 292 -13.14 25.63 -5.44
CA ASP A 292 -13.47 26.92 -6.05
C ASP A 292 -12.38 27.96 -5.77
N LEU A 293 -11.89 28.01 -4.53
CA LEU A 293 -10.82 28.94 -4.16
C LEU A 293 -9.49 28.59 -4.84
N ILE A 294 -9.14 27.30 -4.95
CA ILE A 294 -7.97 26.86 -5.72
C ILE A 294 -8.10 27.28 -7.19
N GLN A 295 -9.27 27.09 -7.80
CA GLN A 295 -9.53 27.48 -9.18
C GLN A 295 -9.39 28.99 -9.38
N GLN A 296 -9.93 29.79 -8.45
CA GLN A 296 -9.85 31.24 -8.50
C GLN A 296 -8.39 31.72 -8.50
N VAL A 297 -7.58 31.27 -7.54
CA VAL A 297 -6.17 31.66 -7.42
C VAL A 297 -5.38 31.19 -8.64
N TYR A 298 -5.64 29.97 -9.12
CA TYR A 298 -5.02 29.45 -10.34
C TYR A 298 -5.36 30.32 -11.58
N ALA A 299 -6.62 30.73 -11.75
CA ALA A 299 -7.04 31.57 -12.86
C ALA A 299 -6.36 32.95 -12.85
N GLU A 300 -6.16 33.54 -11.67
CA GLU A 300 -5.38 34.78 -11.51
C GLU A 300 -3.91 34.61 -11.91
N LEU A 301 -3.32 33.46 -11.59
CA LEU A 301 -1.94 33.13 -11.98
C LEU A 301 -1.79 32.89 -13.48
N VAL A 302 -2.80 32.31 -14.13
CA VAL A 302 -2.84 32.19 -15.60
C VAL A 302 -3.01 33.57 -16.24
N LYS A 303 -3.93 34.41 -15.74
CA LYS A 303 -4.18 35.76 -16.28
C LYS A 303 -2.95 36.67 -16.15
N SER A 304 -2.18 36.53 -15.08
CA SER A 304 -0.92 37.26 -14.87
C SER A 304 0.27 36.68 -15.65
N GLY A 305 0.09 35.56 -16.36
CA GLY A 305 1.15 34.90 -17.13
C GLY A 305 2.17 34.13 -16.28
N ARG A 306 1.93 33.97 -14.98
CA ARG A 306 2.79 33.20 -14.07
C ARG A 306 2.66 31.69 -14.28
N ILE A 307 1.49 31.26 -14.75
CA ILE A 307 1.22 29.89 -15.22
C ILE A 307 0.87 29.96 -16.70
N VAL A 308 1.54 29.12 -17.50
CA VAL A 308 1.19 28.90 -18.91
C VAL A 308 0.83 27.42 -19.03
N PRO A 309 -0.47 27.07 -19.14
CA PRO A 309 -0.89 25.68 -19.24
C PRO A 309 -0.26 25.01 -20.45
N LYS A 310 0.28 23.80 -20.24
CA LYS A 310 0.87 22.99 -21.30
C LYS A 310 -0.22 22.22 -22.05
N GLU A 311 0.05 21.90 -23.30
CA GLU A 311 -0.82 21.02 -24.09
C GLU A 311 -0.83 19.60 -23.50
N GLU A 312 -2.02 18.98 -23.45
CA GLU A 312 -2.19 17.65 -22.88
C GLU A 312 -1.72 16.58 -23.88
N VAL A 313 -0.78 15.73 -23.45
CA VAL A 313 -0.26 14.63 -24.27
C VAL A 313 -0.81 13.30 -23.73
N PRO A 314 -1.58 12.53 -24.53
CA PRO A 314 -2.15 11.26 -24.07
C PRO A 314 -1.08 10.28 -23.57
N PRO A 315 -1.24 9.63 -22.40
CA PRO A 315 -0.23 8.73 -21.86
C PRO A 315 -0.16 7.41 -22.66
N PRO A 316 0.96 6.67 -22.57
CA PRO A 316 1.01 5.27 -23.00
C PRO A 316 -0.10 4.46 -22.36
N THR A 317 -0.67 3.52 -23.10
CA THR A 317 -1.74 2.66 -22.60
C THR A 317 -1.17 1.38 -21.98
N VAL A 318 -1.74 0.97 -20.85
CA VAL A 318 -1.44 -0.31 -20.20
C VAL A 318 -2.64 -1.23 -20.40
N PRO A 319 -2.43 -2.51 -20.77
CA PRO A 319 -3.52 -3.48 -20.86
C PRO A 319 -4.24 -3.63 -19.52
N MET A 320 -5.55 -3.84 -19.57
CA MET A 320 -6.33 -4.15 -18.36
C MET A 320 -5.92 -5.50 -17.77
N ASP A 321 -5.78 -5.56 -16.45
CA ASP A 321 -5.53 -6.81 -15.74
C ASP A 321 -6.62 -7.86 -16.01
N TYR A 322 -6.20 -9.09 -16.25
CA TYR A 322 -7.12 -10.22 -16.50
C TYR A 322 -8.13 -10.40 -15.35
N SER A 323 -7.68 -10.27 -14.08
CA SER A 323 -8.55 -10.39 -12.92
C SER A 323 -9.63 -9.31 -12.91
N TRP A 324 -9.28 -8.08 -13.25
CA TRP A 324 -10.21 -6.95 -13.29
C TRP A 324 -11.21 -7.09 -14.45
N ALA A 325 -10.73 -7.43 -15.64
CA ALA A 325 -11.59 -7.68 -16.80
C ALA A 325 -12.58 -8.83 -16.57
N ARG A 326 -12.15 -9.87 -15.83
CA ARG A 326 -13.01 -11.00 -15.45
C ARG A 326 -14.04 -10.60 -14.39
N GLU A 327 -13.65 -9.81 -13.40
CA GLU A 327 -14.53 -9.33 -12.33
C GLU A 327 -15.64 -8.43 -12.88
N LEU A 328 -15.30 -7.56 -13.84
CA LEU A 328 -16.26 -6.71 -14.56
C LEU A 328 -17.09 -7.45 -15.63
N GLY A 329 -16.82 -8.73 -15.88
CA GLY A 329 -17.53 -9.53 -16.90
C GLY A 329 -17.24 -9.12 -18.35
N LEU A 330 -16.16 -8.37 -18.60
CA LEU A 330 -15.77 -7.90 -19.94
C LEU A 330 -15.21 -9.03 -20.82
N ILE A 331 -14.69 -10.08 -20.19
CA ILE A 331 -14.12 -11.24 -20.86
C ILE A 331 -14.66 -12.53 -20.26
N ARG A 332 -14.64 -13.60 -21.06
CA ARG A 332 -14.90 -14.97 -20.61
C ARG A 332 -13.69 -15.84 -20.93
N LYS A 333 -13.27 -16.65 -19.95
CA LYS A 333 -12.24 -17.67 -20.13
C LYS A 333 -12.84 -19.03 -19.74
N PRO A 334 -12.88 -20.02 -20.64
CA PRO A 334 -13.40 -21.34 -20.31
C PRO A 334 -12.54 -21.97 -19.21
N ALA A 335 -13.19 -22.64 -18.26
CA ALA A 335 -12.50 -23.38 -17.22
C ALA A 335 -11.81 -24.61 -17.83
N SER A 336 -10.53 -24.82 -17.52
CA SER A 336 -9.77 -25.98 -17.98
C SER A 336 -10.04 -27.24 -17.16
N PHE A 337 -10.58 -27.08 -15.95
CA PHE A 337 -10.83 -28.16 -15.00
C PHE A 337 -12.27 -28.07 -14.46
N MET A 338 -12.85 -29.23 -14.17
CA MET A 338 -14.10 -29.36 -13.44
C MET A 338 -13.86 -30.26 -12.22
N THR A 339 -14.38 -29.86 -11.06
CA THR A 339 -14.37 -30.65 -9.82
C THR A 339 -15.76 -30.59 -9.19
N SER A 340 -16.17 -31.67 -8.54
CA SER A 340 -17.50 -31.82 -7.90
C SER A 340 -17.43 -32.39 -6.48
N ILE A 341 -16.24 -32.72 -5.98
CA ILE A 341 -16.08 -33.48 -4.73
C ILE A 341 -15.79 -32.60 -3.52
N CYS A 342 -15.18 -31.44 -3.74
CA CYS A 342 -14.72 -30.55 -2.68
C CYS A 342 -14.77 -29.09 -3.18
N ASP A 343 -15.17 -28.16 -2.30
CA ASP A 343 -15.03 -26.72 -2.53
C ASP A 343 -14.45 -26.05 -1.28
N GLU A 344 -13.22 -25.55 -1.42
CA GLU A 344 -12.44 -24.89 -0.37
C GLU A 344 -12.44 -23.36 -0.48
N ARG A 345 -13.13 -22.79 -1.46
CA ARG A 345 -13.07 -21.34 -1.75
C ARG A 345 -13.99 -20.51 -0.86
N GLY A 346 -14.99 -21.15 -0.26
CA GLY A 346 -15.98 -20.51 0.60
C GLY A 346 -15.43 -20.16 1.99
N GLN A 347 -16.32 -19.69 2.87
CA GLN A 347 -15.99 -19.48 4.29
C GLN A 347 -15.70 -20.78 5.03
N GLU A 348 -16.22 -21.88 4.51
CA GLU A 348 -16.11 -23.21 5.10
C GLU A 348 -15.83 -24.24 4.00
N LEU A 349 -15.04 -25.25 4.35
CA LEU A 349 -14.74 -26.39 3.49
C LEU A 349 -16.00 -27.22 3.26
N LEU A 350 -16.31 -27.51 1.99
CA LEU A 350 -17.44 -28.36 1.61
C LEU A 350 -16.96 -29.71 1.07
N TYR A 351 -17.50 -30.81 1.60
CA TYR A 351 -17.36 -32.15 1.03
C TYR A 351 -18.64 -32.56 0.33
N ALA A 352 -18.61 -32.61 -1.00
CA ALA A 352 -19.78 -32.85 -1.85
C ALA A 352 -21.01 -32.00 -1.47
N GLY A 353 -20.77 -30.73 -1.13
CA GLY A 353 -21.80 -29.78 -0.70
C GLY A 353 -22.15 -29.80 0.78
N MET A 354 -21.66 -30.76 1.57
CA MET A 354 -21.83 -30.77 3.03
C MET A 354 -20.71 -29.95 3.70
N PRO A 355 -21.04 -28.92 4.50
CA PRO A 355 -20.04 -28.17 5.26
C PRO A 355 -19.30 -29.05 6.26
N ILE A 356 -18.00 -28.79 6.46
CA ILE A 356 -17.16 -29.61 7.34
C ILE A 356 -17.64 -29.62 8.80
N SER A 357 -18.25 -28.53 9.29
CA SER A 357 -18.89 -28.49 10.61
C SER A 357 -20.06 -29.44 10.69
N GLU A 358 -20.87 -29.57 9.64
CA GLU A 358 -21.99 -30.52 9.58
C GLU A 358 -21.50 -31.96 9.52
N VAL A 359 -20.42 -32.23 8.77
CA VAL A 359 -19.72 -33.53 8.75
C VAL A 359 -19.30 -33.93 10.16
N LEU A 360 -18.70 -33.02 10.93
CA LEU A 360 -18.26 -33.26 12.30
C LEU A 360 -19.42 -33.38 13.28
N ASN A 361 -20.42 -32.49 13.20
CA ASN A 361 -21.58 -32.48 14.10
C ASN A 361 -22.46 -33.72 13.96
N LYS A 362 -22.53 -34.30 12.75
CA LYS A 362 -23.25 -35.55 12.49
C LYS A 362 -22.43 -36.80 12.79
N ASP A 363 -21.19 -36.65 13.24
CA ASP A 363 -20.25 -37.75 13.52
C ASP A 363 -20.20 -38.79 12.38
N VAL A 364 -20.10 -38.31 11.13
CA VAL A 364 -20.21 -39.19 9.95
C VAL A 364 -19.03 -40.17 9.80
N GLY A 365 -17.95 -39.96 10.55
CA GLY A 365 -16.75 -40.80 10.55
C GLY A 365 -15.96 -40.76 9.25
N ILE A 366 -14.89 -41.56 9.20
CA ILE A 366 -14.03 -41.66 8.01
C ILE A 366 -14.81 -42.29 6.86
N GLY A 367 -15.65 -43.30 7.14
CA GLY A 367 -16.50 -43.93 6.14
C GLY A 367 -17.48 -42.95 5.49
N GLY A 368 -18.04 -42.01 6.26
CA GLY A 368 -18.91 -40.96 5.75
C GLY A 368 -18.17 -39.93 4.90
N VAL A 369 -16.95 -39.55 5.28
CA VAL A 369 -16.11 -38.67 4.44
C VAL A 369 -15.73 -39.33 3.13
N VAL A 370 -15.33 -40.62 3.14
CA VAL A 370 -15.11 -41.41 1.91
C VAL A 370 -16.38 -41.42 1.07
N SER A 371 -17.54 -41.61 1.70
CA SER A 371 -18.83 -41.59 1.02
C SER A 371 -19.09 -40.27 0.28
N LEU A 372 -18.83 -39.14 0.93
CA LEU A 372 -18.99 -37.81 0.35
C LEU A 372 -17.98 -37.57 -0.78
N LEU A 373 -16.69 -37.81 -0.54
CA LEU A 373 -15.66 -37.48 -1.53
C LEU A 373 -15.69 -38.40 -2.75
N TRP A 374 -15.90 -39.70 -2.57
CA TRP A 374 -15.83 -40.67 -3.66
C TRP A 374 -17.17 -40.85 -4.39
N PHE A 375 -18.29 -40.81 -3.65
CA PHE A 375 -19.62 -41.07 -4.22
C PHE A 375 -20.56 -39.87 -4.20
N GLN A 376 -20.12 -38.72 -3.67
CA GLN A 376 -20.90 -37.47 -3.59
C GLN A 376 -22.26 -37.66 -2.92
N ARG A 377 -22.33 -38.55 -1.94
CA ARG A 377 -23.56 -38.91 -1.20
C ARG A 377 -23.24 -39.13 0.27
N CYS A 378 -24.18 -38.79 1.13
CA CYS A 378 -24.17 -39.22 2.53
C CYS A 378 -24.84 -40.61 2.60
N LEU A 379 -24.04 -41.68 2.49
CA LEU A 379 -24.56 -43.05 2.56
C LEU A 379 -25.00 -43.41 4.00
N PRO A 380 -25.86 -44.44 4.16
CA PRO A 380 -26.33 -44.85 5.47
C PRO A 380 -25.18 -45.24 6.42
N PRO A 381 -25.33 -45.04 7.75
CA PRO A 381 -24.26 -45.30 8.72
C PRO A 381 -23.66 -46.72 8.67
N TYR A 382 -24.46 -47.74 8.36
CA TYR A 382 -23.95 -49.12 8.23
C TYR A 382 -23.00 -49.29 7.04
N VAL A 383 -23.21 -48.54 5.95
CA VAL A 383 -22.32 -48.54 4.77
C VAL A 383 -21.03 -47.82 5.10
N CYS A 384 -21.12 -46.67 5.77
CA CYS A 384 -19.96 -45.93 6.26
C CYS A 384 -19.12 -46.82 7.19
N LYS A 385 -19.77 -47.53 8.12
CA LYS A 385 -19.09 -48.48 9.01
C LYS A 385 -18.46 -49.64 8.26
N PHE A 386 -19.13 -50.16 7.24
CA PHE A 386 -18.57 -51.21 6.38
C PHE A 386 -17.30 -50.73 5.66
N PHE A 387 -17.27 -49.50 5.13
CA PHE A 387 -16.05 -48.93 4.55
C PHE A 387 -14.90 -48.87 5.57
N GLU A 388 -15.17 -48.44 6.80
CA GLU A 388 -14.17 -48.46 7.87
C GLU A 388 -13.67 -49.87 8.20
N MET A 389 -14.56 -50.86 8.24
CA MET A 389 -14.17 -52.26 8.44
C MET A 389 -13.28 -52.78 7.33
N CYS A 390 -13.60 -52.48 6.07
CA CYS A 390 -12.75 -52.83 4.93
C CYS A 390 -11.36 -52.20 5.05
N LEU A 391 -11.27 -50.93 5.46
CA LEU A 391 -9.98 -50.26 5.68
C LEU A 391 -9.18 -50.92 6.81
N MET A 392 -9.83 -51.34 7.90
CA MET A 392 -9.15 -52.00 9.02
C MET A 392 -8.59 -53.38 8.65
N VAL A 393 -9.37 -54.22 7.95
CA VAL A 393 -8.91 -55.58 7.60
C VAL A 393 -7.87 -55.60 6.48
N THR A 394 -7.79 -54.52 5.68
CA THR A 394 -6.80 -54.36 4.61
C THR A 394 -5.57 -53.55 5.03
N ALA A 395 -5.49 -53.13 6.29
CA ALA A 395 -4.47 -52.20 6.76
C ALA A 395 -3.03 -52.72 6.55
N ASP A 396 -2.77 -54.00 6.82
CA ASP A 396 -1.49 -54.65 6.53
C ASP A 396 -1.65 -56.18 6.48
N HIS A 397 -0.76 -56.86 5.74
CA HIS A 397 -0.69 -58.32 5.68
C HIS A 397 0.77 -58.82 5.75
N GLY A 398 1.60 -58.09 6.52
CA GLY A 398 3.00 -58.43 6.79
C GLY A 398 3.98 -57.99 5.70
N PRO A 399 5.28 -58.03 6.01
CA PRO A 399 6.33 -57.39 5.19
C PRO A 399 6.71 -58.14 3.92
N ALA A 400 6.17 -59.35 3.71
CA ALA A 400 6.55 -60.23 2.61
C ALA A 400 5.78 -59.94 1.31
N VAL A 401 4.65 -59.22 1.38
CA VAL A 401 3.87 -58.86 0.19
C VAL A 401 4.61 -57.82 -0.65
N SER A 402 4.45 -57.85 -1.97
CA SER A 402 5.22 -57.03 -2.92
C SER A 402 5.28 -55.55 -2.55
N GLY A 403 4.14 -54.94 -2.21
CA GLY A 403 4.06 -53.52 -1.87
C GLY A 403 4.80 -53.19 -0.56
N ALA A 404 4.64 -54.02 0.46
CA ALA A 404 5.33 -53.85 1.74
C ALA A 404 6.84 -54.05 1.57
N HIS A 405 7.27 -55.07 0.81
CA HIS A 405 8.68 -55.31 0.52
C HIS A 405 9.33 -54.13 -0.21
N ASN A 406 8.70 -53.62 -1.26
CA ASN A 406 9.20 -52.46 -2.01
C ASN A 406 9.28 -51.21 -1.14
N THR A 407 8.26 -50.97 -0.29
CA THR A 407 8.27 -49.87 0.68
C THR A 407 9.45 -49.98 1.63
N ILE A 408 9.70 -51.18 2.18
CA ILE A 408 10.81 -51.44 3.11
C ILE A 408 12.16 -51.26 2.42
N VAL A 409 12.33 -51.78 1.20
CA VAL A 409 13.58 -51.59 0.43
C VAL A 409 13.83 -50.11 0.17
N CYS A 410 12.82 -49.35 -0.25
CA CYS A 410 12.92 -47.92 -0.51
C CYS A 410 13.26 -47.13 0.76
N ALA A 411 12.61 -47.45 1.89
CA ALA A 411 12.92 -46.84 3.19
C ALA A 411 14.35 -47.17 3.64
N ARG A 412 14.79 -48.43 3.48
CA ARG A 412 16.17 -48.85 3.77
C ARG A 412 17.21 -48.23 2.84
N ALA A 413 16.80 -47.78 1.66
CA ALA A 413 17.62 -46.99 0.76
C ALA A 413 17.72 -45.51 1.17
N GLY A 414 17.19 -45.13 2.35
CA GLY A 414 17.27 -43.78 2.90
C GLY A 414 16.29 -42.80 2.26
N LYS A 415 15.22 -43.30 1.64
CA LYS A 415 14.18 -42.45 1.04
C LYS A 415 13.18 -42.00 2.10
N ASP A 416 12.52 -40.87 1.83
CA ASP A 416 11.48 -40.31 2.68
C ASP A 416 10.20 -41.17 2.68
N LEU A 417 9.27 -40.84 3.58
CA LEU A 417 8.01 -41.57 3.77
C LEU A 417 7.18 -41.63 2.48
N VAL A 418 7.03 -40.50 1.77
CA VAL A 418 6.19 -40.44 0.56
C VAL A 418 6.82 -41.28 -0.54
N SER A 419 8.12 -41.12 -0.80
CA SER A 419 8.86 -41.95 -1.76
C SER A 419 8.73 -43.45 -1.44
N SER A 420 8.84 -43.81 -0.17
CA SER A 420 8.78 -45.21 0.27
C SER A 420 7.39 -45.81 0.07
N VAL A 421 6.35 -45.11 0.54
CA VAL A 421 4.95 -45.54 0.40
C VAL A 421 4.57 -45.65 -1.08
N VAL A 422 4.87 -44.64 -1.90
CA VAL A 422 4.55 -44.66 -3.34
C VAL A 422 5.28 -45.80 -4.06
N SER A 423 6.53 -46.08 -3.69
CA SER A 423 7.27 -47.22 -4.27
C SER A 423 6.58 -48.57 -4.01
N GLY A 424 5.90 -48.73 -2.89
CA GLY A 424 5.07 -49.90 -2.60
C GLY A 424 3.70 -49.85 -3.27
N LEU A 425 3.02 -48.71 -3.22
CA LEU A 425 1.70 -48.54 -3.83
C LEU A 425 1.70 -48.78 -5.34
N LEU A 426 2.81 -48.48 -6.03
CA LEU A 426 2.98 -48.75 -7.47
C LEU A 426 3.00 -50.26 -7.81
N THR A 427 3.05 -51.16 -6.83
CA THR A 427 2.88 -52.61 -7.07
C THR A 427 1.43 -53.07 -6.96
N ILE A 428 0.52 -52.20 -6.50
CA ILE A 428 -0.91 -52.50 -6.38
C ILE A 428 -1.56 -52.25 -7.74
N GLY A 429 -2.07 -53.30 -8.37
CA GLY A 429 -2.74 -53.24 -9.66
C GLY A 429 -2.81 -54.58 -10.36
#